data_AF-A0AAP0R9V8-F1
#
_entry.id   AF-A0AAP0R9V8-F1
#
_cell.length_a   1.000
_cell.length_b   1.000
_cell.length_c   1.000
_cell.angle_alpha   90.00
_cell.angle_beta   90.00
_cell.angle_gamma   90.00
#
_symmetry.space_group_name_H-M   'P 1'
#
loop_
_entity.id
_entity.type
_entity.pdbx_description
1 polymer ?
#
loop_
_entity_poly.entity_id
_entity_poly.type
_entity_poly.pdbx_seq_one_letter_code
_entity_poly.pdbx_strand_id
1 'polypeptide(L)'
;MRPSSLSLTGSLFMLSEDGGLVEYHWNALDGWNWVEHGTPYKSVTLVGSPGPCFEGNQLFLIGSDGKIYLRYLDQTTWKWKNCGFPYMDYMAARLQRQAEATDGKENMCVDGDFAASLENDEKLNGLNANCDPKVAPMRPIPFSEDSVIFELRDGRLAEMRRIEDTQWVWSRTIGTPTSLCIANFWTSLAS
;
A
#
# COMPACT_ATOMS: atom_id res chain seq x y z
N MET A 1 -24.36 28.12 12.80
CA MET A 1 -24.28 26.64 12.80
C MET A 1 -23.86 26.21 14.20
N ARG A 2 -24.63 25.33 14.85
CA ARG A 2 -24.30 24.83 16.20
C ARG A 2 -23.26 23.72 16.05
N PRO A 3 -22.09 23.77 16.73
CA PRO A 3 -21.14 22.66 16.68
C PRO A 3 -21.83 21.40 17.21
N SER A 4 -21.88 20.34 16.42
CA SER A 4 -22.27 19.03 16.92
C SER A 4 -21.13 18.51 17.81
N SER A 5 -21.44 17.88 18.94
CA SER A 5 -20.45 17.24 19.80
C SER A 5 -19.68 16.12 19.10
N LEU A 6 -20.24 15.57 18.01
CA LEU A 6 -19.59 14.60 17.12
C LEU A 6 -18.42 15.19 16.32
N SER A 7 -18.30 16.51 16.23
CA SER A 7 -17.22 17.21 15.53
C SER A 7 -15.99 17.48 16.42
N LEU A 8 -15.94 16.93 17.64
CA LEU A 8 -14.88 17.15 18.63
C LEU A 8 -14.09 15.85 18.88
N THR A 9 -13.98 14.99 17.88
CA THR A 9 -13.22 13.74 17.93
C THR A 9 -12.79 13.33 16.53
N GLY A 10 -11.58 12.81 16.38
CA GLY A 10 -11.11 12.19 15.13
C GLY A 10 -10.04 12.99 14.40
N SER A 11 -9.73 12.52 13.18
CA SER A 11 -8.62 12.97 12.36
C SER A 11 -9.01 13.04 10.88
N LEU A 12 -8.51 14.05 10.18
CA LEU A 12 -8.59 14.18 8.73
C LEU A 12 -7.18 14.12 8.15
N PHE A 13 -6.92 13.12 7.31
CA PHE A 13 -5.64 12.95 6.64
C PHE A 13 -5.71 13.47 5.22
N MET A 14 -4.71 14.27 4.82
CA MET A 14 -4.62 14.91 3.51
C MET A 14 -3.16 14.90 3.03
N LEU A 15 -2.97 15.11 1.74
CA LEU A 15 -1.63 15.35 1.19
C LEU A 15 -1.36 16.85 1.12
N SER A 16 -0.15 17.26 1.51
CA SER A 16 0.33 18.62 1.35
C SER A 16 0.77 18.88 -0.10
N GLU A 17 0.97 20.16 -0.44
CA GLU A 17 1.51 20.56 -1.75
C GLU A 17 2.91 19.99 -2.01
N ASP A 18 3.71 19.82 -0.95
CA ASP A 18 5.04 19.21 -1.01
C ASP A 18 5.00 17.67 -1.14
N GLY A 19 3.80 17.07 -1.20
CA GLY A 19 3.61 15.62 -1.32
C GLY A 19 3.80 14.85 -0.02
N GLY A 20 3.78 15.52 1.14
CA GLY A 20 3.79 14.92 2.47
C GLY A 20 2.39 14.61 2.99
N LEU A 21 2.30 13.80 4.05
CA LEU A 21 1.06 13.52 4.77
C LEU A 21 0.87 14.56 5.87
N VAL A 22 -0.30 15.17 5.91
CA VAL A 22 -0.73 16.05 7.00
C VAL A 22 -2.01 15.54 7.63
N GLU A 23 -2.16 15.82 8.92
CA GLU A 23 -3.33 15.47 9.72
C GLU A 23 -3.91 16.72 10.38
N TYR A 24 -5.22 16.90 10.24
CA TYR A 24 -5.98 17.83 11.07
C TYR A 24 -6.71 17.00 12.13
N HIS A 25 -6.31 17.15 13.39
CA HIS A 25 -6.66 16.27 14.50
C HIS A 25 -7.30 17.06 15.64
N TRP A 26 -8.29 16.47 16.31
CA TRP A 26 -8.87 17.05 17.53
C TRP A 26 -8.15 16.58 18.80
N ASN A 27 -7.53 17.51 19.52
CA ASN A 27 -6.99 17.33 20.86
C ASN A 27 -7.94 17.93 21.92
N ALA A 28 -8.15 17.24 23.04
CA ALA A 28 -9.04 17.70 24.11
C ALA A 28 -8.54 18.97 24.84
N LEU A 29 -7.23 19.23 24.85
CA LEU A 29 -6.59 20.38 25.48
C LEU A 29 -6.56 21.59 24.53
N ASP A 30 -6.09 21.37 23.30
CA ASP A 30 -5.77 22.45 22.35
C ASP A 30 -6.83 22.63 21.25
N GLY A 31 -7.83 21.75 21.20
CA GLY A 31 -8.84 21.71 20.16
C GLY A 31 -8.30 21.15 18.85
N TRP A 32 -8.75 21.68 17.71
CA TRP A 32 -8.25 21.23 16.41
C TRP A 32 -6.84 21.75 16.14
N ASN A 33 -5.93 20.86 15.77
CA ASN A 33 -4.53 21.17 15.50
C ASN A 33 -4.00 20.43 14.26
N TRP A 34 -3.02 21.04 13.60
CA TRP A 34 -2.30 20.46 12.48
C TRP A 34 -1.11 19.64 12.95
N VAL A 35 -0.92 18.47 12.35
CA VAL A 35 0.23 17.58 12.57
C VAL A 35 0.86 17.23 11.23
N GLU A 36 2.16 17.45 11.12
CA GLU A 36 2.96 17.08 9.94
C GLU A 36 3.49 15.65 10.13
N HIS A 37 3.18 14.75 9.20
CA HIS A 37 3.71 13.38 9.18
C HIS A 37 4.83 13.21 8.15
N GLY A 38 4.94 14.13 7.19
CA GLY A 38 5.95 14.09 6.13
C GLY A 38 5.76 12.92 5.17
N THR A 39 6.86 12.41 4.63
CA THR A 39 6.88 11.29 3.69
C THR A 39 7.60 10.08 4.30
N PRO A 40 7.37 8.86 3.79
CA PRO A 40 8.11 7.68 4.24
C PRO A 40 9.62 7.80 3.98
N TYR A 41 10.00 8.41 2.85
CA TYR A 41 11.39 8.68 2.47
C TYR A 41 11.53 10.04 1.80
N LYS A 42 12.70 10.67 1.89
CA LYS A 42 12.97 11.98 1.28
C LYS A 42 12.83 12.00 -0.25
N SER A 43 13.02 10.85 -0.91
CA SER A 43 12.96 10.73 -2.38
C SER A 43 11.58 10.33 -2.91
N VAL A 44 10.58 10.17 -2.03
CA VAL A 44 9.25 9.70 -2.39
C VAL A 44 8.22 10.73 -1.93
N THR A 45 7.39 11.19 -2.85
CA THR A 45 6.18 11.94 -2.52
C THR A 45 4.99 11.00 -2.48
N LEU A 46 4.00 11.31 -1.67
CA LEU A 46 2.74 10.58 -1.64
C LEU A 46 1.84 11.04 -2.78
N VAL A 47 1.10 10.12 -3.37
CA VAL A 47 0.24 10.36 -4.53
C VAL A 47 -1.13 9.71 -4.34
N GLY A 48 -2.14 10.28 -4.99
CA GLY A 48 -3.53 9.84 -4.85
C GLY A 48 -4.15 10.23 -3.51
N SER A 49 -5.41 9.86 -3.29
CA SER A 49 -6.08 10.14 -2.03
C SER A 49 -5.64 9.17 -0.93
N PRO A 50 -5.50 9.60 0.34
CA PRO A 50 -5.22 8.70 1.45
C PRO A 50 -6.21 7.53 1.52
N GLY A 51 -5.68 6.35 1.84
CA GLY A 51 -6.42 5.10 1.91
C GLY A 51 -7.41 5.03 3.08
N PRO A 52 -8.05 3.88 3.26
CA PRO A 52 -8.86 3.62 4.44
C PRO A 52 -7.99 3.56 5.69
N CYS A 53 -8.60 3.96 6.82
CA CYS A 53 -8.00 3.82 8.14
C CYS A 53 -8.43 2.48 8.75
N PHE A 54 -7.47 1.70 9.22
CA PHE A 54 -7.69 0.45 9.94
C PHE A 54 -7.37 0.66 11.41
N GLU A 55 -8.20 0.08 12.30
CA GLU A 55 -8.08 0.16 13.76
C GLU A 55 -7.96 1.57 14.36
N GLY A 56 -8.26 2.61 13.58
CA GLY A 56 -8.07 4.00 13.99
C GLY A 56 -6.60 4.44 14.08
N ASN A 57 -5.65 3.58 13.70
CA ASN A 57 -4.23 3.82 13.94
C ASN A 57 -3.31 3.42 12.75
N GLN A 58 -3.87 2.96 11.65
CA GLN A 58 -3.15 2.49 10.46
C GLN A 58 -3.75 3.10 9.19
N LEU A 59 -2.91 3.63 8.31
CA LEU A 59 -3.32 4.28 7.07
C LEU A 59 -2.41 3.86 5.91
N PHE A 60 -3.02 3.43 4.81
CA PHE A 60 -2.30 3.11 3.58
C PHE A 60 -2.16 4.32 2.67
N LEU A 61 -0.95 4.52 2.15
CA LEU A 61 -0.61 5.59 1.21
C LEU A 61 0.22 5.03 0.06
N ILE A 62 0.15 5.70 -1.08
CA ILE A 62 0.84 5.30 -2.30
C ILE A 62 1.97 6.29 -2.55
N GLY A 63 3.18 5.79 -2.78
CA GLY A 63 4.32 6.61 -3.17
C GLY A 63 4.36 6.87 -4.68
N SER A 64 5.02 7.96 -5.07
CA SER A 64 5.31 8.31 -6.46
C SER A 64 6.09 7.22 -7.20
N ASP A 65 6.84 6.40 -6.47
CA ASP A 65 7.59 5.25 -6.96
C ASP A 65 6.71 4.00 -7.24
N GLY A 66 5.42 4.07 -6.91
CA GLY A 66 4.45 2.99 -7.12
C GLY A 66 4.42 1.94 -6.01
N LYS A 67 5.07 2.21 -4.87
CA LYS A 67 5.04 1.34 -3.68
C LYS A 67 3.94 1.79 -2.71
N ILE A 68 3.47 0.84 -1.90
CA ILE A 68 2.57 1.06 -0.77
C ILE A 68 3.39 1.33 0.49
N TYR A 69 2.94 2.32 1.23
CA TYR A 69 3.46 2.69 2.53
C TYR A 69 2.35 2.62 3.56
N LEU A 70 2.66 2.03 4.72
CA LEU A 70 1.77 1.99 5.86
C LEU A 70 2.26 3.02 6.89
N ARG A 71 1.43 4.02 7.15
CA ARG A 71 1.58 4.92 8.29
C ARG A 71 0.85 4.30 9.47
N TYR A 72 1.54 4.06 10.58
CA TYR A 72 0.91 3.42 11.75
C TYR A 72 1.37 4.03 13.07
N LEU A 73 0.49 4.08 14.05
CA LEU A 73 0.80 4.55 15.40
C LEU A 73 1.28 3.37 16.25
N ASP A 74 2.55 3.40 16.62
CA ASP A 74 3.14 2.45 17.56
C ASP A 74 3.18 3.08 18.95
N GLN A 75 2.28 2.62 19.82
CA GLN A 75 2.02 3.18 21.15
C GLN A 75 1.62 4.66 21.07
N THR A 76 2.61 5.56 21.10
CA THR A 76 2.43 7.03 21.04
C THR A 76 3.23 7.66 19.91
N THR A 77 3.97 6.87 19.14
CA THR A 77 4.87 7.35 18.10
C THR A 77 4.43 6.83 16.76
N TRP A 78 4.14 7.75 15.85
CA TRP A 78 3.80 7.38 14.49
C TRP A 78 5.05 6.93 13.71
N LYS A 79 4.98 5.77 13.05
CA LYS A 79 6.04 5.17 12.25
C LYS A 79 5.61 4.87 10.81
N TRP A 80 6.58 4.53 9.97
CA TRP A 80 6.38 4.18 8.56
C TRP A 80 6.86 2.75 8.30
N LYS A 81 6.09 2.01 7.52
CA LYS A 81 6.44 0.71 6.95
C LYS A 81 6.38 0.78 5.42
N ASN A 82 7.33 0.13 4.77
CA ASN A 82 7.32 -0.05 3.32
C ASN A 82 6.74 -1.42 2.98
N CYS A 83 5.64 -1.43 2.24
CA CYS A 83 4.95 -2.64 1.80
C CYS A 83 5.25 -3.00 0.34
N GLY A 84 6.05 -2.19 -0.37
CA GLY A 84 6.37 -2.43 -1.77
C GLY A 84 5.14 -2.44 -2.68
N PHE A 85 5.22 -3.20 -3.76
CA PHE A 85 4.10 -3.52 -4.66
C PHE A 85 4.06 -5.03 -4.83
N PRO A 86 2.95 -5.65 -5.27
CA PRO A 86 2.87 -7.10 -5.36
C PRO A 86 3.97 -7.64 -6.28
N TYR A 87 4.90 -8.41 -5.72
CA TYR A 87 5.89 -9.11 -6.53
C TYR A 87 5.20 -10.24 -7.28
N MET A 88 5.43 -10.29 -8.59
CA MET A 88 4.76 -11.25 -9.46
C MET A 88 5.22 -12.67 -9.18
N ASP A 89 4.28 -13.52 -8.78
CA ASP A 89 4.42 -14.96 -8.52
C ASP A 89 4.75 -15.80 -9.78
N TYR A 90 5.17 -15.18 -10.90
CA TYR A 90 5.70 -15.90 -12.06
C TYR A 90 7.07 -16.54 -11.79
N MET A 91 7.77 -16.10 -10.74
CA MET A 91 9.02 -16.73 -10.31
C MET A 91 8.81 -17.89 -9.35
N ALA A 92 7.75 -17.93 -8.54
CA ALA A 92 7.45 -19.11 -7.70
C ALA A 92 7.15 -20.36 -8.54
N ALA A 93 6.47 -20.19 -9.68
CA ALA A 93 6.21 -21.28 -10.63
C ALA A 93 7.48 -21.79 -11.36
N ARG A 94 8.57 -21.00 -11.45
CA ARG A 94 9.85 -21.41 -12.07
C ARG A 94 10.93 -21.80 -11.07
N LEU A 95 10.91 -21.25 -9.84
CA LEU A 95 11.89 -21.49 -8.79
C LEU A 95 11.64 -22.76 -7.96
N GLN A 96 10.47 -23.41 -8.11
CA GLN A 96 10.23 -24.75 -7.54
C GLN A 96 11.20 -25.85 -8.06
N ARG A 97 12.14 -25.53 -8.96
CA ARG A 97 13.21 -26.45 -9.36
C ARG A 97 14.60 -26.13 -8.79
N GLN A 98 14.79 -25.06 -8.04
CA GLN A 98 16.12 -24.76 -7.50
C GLN A 98 16.06 -23.94 -6.21
N ALA A 99 16.37 -24.67 -5.13
CA ALA A 99 16.96 -24.20 -3.88
C ALA A 99 16.04 -23.55 -2.84
N GLU A 100 16.03 -24.23 -1.69
CA GLU A 100 15.58 -23.82 -0.37
C GLU A 100 16.21 -22.50 0.09
N ALA A 101 15.48 -21.81 0.97
CA ALA A 101 15.93 -20.72 1.83
C ALA A 101 16.34 -19.40 1.14
N THR A 102 15.36 -18.67 0.63
CA THR A 102 15.42 -17.20 0.66
C THR A 102 14.14 -16.63 1.27
N ASP A 103 14.38 -15.71 2.18
CA ASP A 103 13.57 -15.06 3.20
C ASP A 103 12.10 -14.75 2.79
N GLY A 104 11.12 -15.25 3.56
CA GLY A 104 9.68 -14.99 3.38
C GLY A 104 9.23 -13.56 3.69
N LYS A 105 10.11 -12.57 3.52
CA LYS A 105 9.87 -11.14 3.80
C LYS A 105 9.52 -10.31 2.57
N GLU A 106 9.66 -10.85 1.37
CA GLU A 106 9.51 -10.08 0.11
C GLU A 106 8.08 -9.57 -0.13
N ASN A 107 7.08 -10.21 0.48
CA ASN A 107 5.66 -9.83 0.37
C ASN A 107 5.09 -9.11 1.61
N MET A 108 5.92 -8.80 2.61
CA MET A 108 5.47 -8.21 3.88
C MET A 108 5.85 -6.74 4.01
N CYS A 109 5.05 -5.98 4.76
CA CYS A 109 5.43 -4.63 5.15
C CYS A 109 6.61 -4.65 6.14
N VAL A 110 7.73 -4.05 5.77
CA VAL A 110 8.94 -3.95 6.60
C VAL A 110 9.09 -2.55 7.20
N ASP A 111 9.61 -2.47 8.42
CA ASP A 111 9.84 -1.19 9.11
C ASP A 111 10.83 -0.32 8.32
N GLY A 112 10.59 1.00 8.32
CA GLY A 112 11.33 1.98 7.52
C GLY A 112 12.79 2.23 7.92
N ASP A 113 13.34 1.49 8.90
CA ASP A 113 14.77 1.49 9.14
C ASP A 113 15.43 0.60 8.09
N PHE A 114 16.04 1.23 7.09
CA PHE A 114 17.34 0.89 6.49
C PHE A 114 17.48 1.67 5.19
N ALA A 115 18.57 2.44 5.09
CA ALA A 115 19.01 3.18 3.92
C ALA A 115 19.46 2.29 2.74
N ALA A 116 18.78 1.16 2.49
CA ALA A 116 19.32 0.07 1.67
C ALA A 116 18.28 -0.70 0.82
N SER A 117 17.17 -0.08 0.41
CA SER A 117 16.37 -0.64 -0.71
C SER A 117 16.17 0.35 -1.85
N LEU A 118 17.26 1.04 -2.20
CA LEU A 118 17.60 1.25 -3.63
C LEU A 118 17.99 -0.13 -4.21
N GLU A 119 17.11 -1.10 -4.12
CA GLU A 119 17.27 -2.29 -4.93
C GLU A 119 16.96 -1.87 -6.36
N ASN A 120 17.92 -2.13 -7.24
CA ASN A 120 17.78 -2.00 -8.68
C ASN A 120 16.48 -2.68 -9.16
N ASP A 121 15.38 -1.93 -9.20
CA ASP A 121 14.17 -2.24 -9.97
C ASP A 121 14.52 -2.53 -11.44
N GLU A 122 15.73 -2.15 -11.88
CA GLU A 122 16.32 -2.43 -13.20
C GLU A 122 16.47 -3.93 -13.53
N LYS A 123 16.31 -4.85 -12.56
CA LYS A 123 16.36 -6.30 -12.84
C LYS A 123 15.04 -6.90 -13.34
N LEU A 124 14.01 -6.08 -13.56
CA LEU A 124 12.74 -6.50 -14.18
C LEU A 124 12.68 -6.26 -15.70
N ASN A 125 13.81 -5.93 -16.35
CA ASN A 125 13.91 -5.69 -17.81
C ASN A 125 13.63 -6.92 -18.71
N GLY A 126 13.06 -8.00 -18.17
CA GLY A 126 12.67 -9.21 -18.90
C GLY A 126 11.17 -9.54 -18.86
N LEU A 127 10.34 -8.74 -18.17
CA LEU A 127 8.90 -8.98 -18.09
C LEU A 127 8.17 -8.22 -19.21
N ASN A 128 7.14 -8.87 -19.76
CA ASN A 128 6.27 -8.35 -20.81
C ASN A 128 6.00 -6.85 -20.56
N ALA A 129 6.44 -5.97 -21.47
CA ALA A 129 6.44 -4.51 -21.27
C ALA A 129 5.07 -3.92 -20.90
N ASN A 130 4.01 -4.72 -21.09
CA ASN A 130 2.64 -4.41 -20.78
C ASN A 130 2.25 -4.66 -19.31
N CYS A 131 3.14 -5.20 -18.48
CA CYS A 131 2.85 -5.67 -17.12
C CYS A 131 3.66 -4.95 -16.05
N ASP A 132 3.21 -3.74 -15.72
CA ASP A 132 3.73 -2.94 -14.63
C ASP A 132 3.05 -3.33 -13.30
N PRO A 133 3.75 -4.02 -12.38
CA PRO A 133 3.19 -4.43 -11.10
C PRO A 133 3.07 -3.27 -10.09
N LYS A 134 3.55 -2.08 -10.42
CA LYS A 134 3.48 -0.92 -9.54
C LYS A 134 2.03 -0.49 -9.31
N VAL A 135 1.77 0.05 -8.13
CA VAL A 135 0.44 0.54 -7.77
C VAL A 135 0.13 1.84 -8.51
N ALA A 136 -1.08 1.93 -9.04
CA ALA A 136 -1.62 3.15 -9.65
C ALA A 136 -1.96 4.17 -8.55
N PRO A 137 -1.92 5.49 -8.83
CA PRO A 137 -2.20 6.54 -7.84
C PRO A 137 -3.72 6.70 -7.56
N MET A 138 -4.40 5.58 -7.33
CA MET A 138 -5.83 5.50 -7.04
C MET A 138 -6.06 5.21 -5.57
N ARG A 139 -7.15 5.75 -5.01
CA ARG A 139 -7.45 5.55 -3.60
C ARG A 139 -7.61 4.04 -3.29
N PRO A 140 -6.87 3.49 -2.30
CA PRO A 140 -7.03 2.10 -1.89
C PRO A 140 -8.49 1.80 -1.46
N ILE A 141 -8.96 0.60 -1.80
CA ILE A 141 -10.36 0.20 -1.60
C ILE A 141 -10.43 -0.77 -0.41
N PRO A 142 -11.09 -0.39 0.71
CA PRO A 142 -11.31 -1.34 1.81
C PRO A 142 -12.24 -2.45 1.34
N PHE A 143 -11.81 -3.70 1.52
CA PHE A 143 -12.57 -4.89 1.10
C PHE A 143 -13.16 -5.64 2.28
N SER A 144 -12.41 -5.76 3.38
CA SER A 144 -12.88 -6.26 4.67
C SER A 144 -12.09 -5.60 5.82
N GLU A 145 -12.34 -5.98 7.07
CA GLU A 145 -11.59 -5.49 8.23
C GLU A 145 -10.08 -5.81 8.16
N ASP A 146 -9.72 -6.88 7.46
CA ASP A 146 -8.35 -7.38 7.32
C ASP A 146 -7.87 -7.41 5.86
N SER A 147 -8.53 -6.68 4.96
CA SER A 147 -8.19 -6.70 3.53
C SER A 147 -8.40 -5.36 2.84
N VAL A 148 -7.42 -5.00 2.00
CA VAL A 148 -7.44 -3.81 1.16
C VAL A 148 -7.04 -4.19 -0.27
N ILE A 149 -7.73 -3.59 -1.23
CA ILE A 149 -7.51 -3.77 -2.66
C ILE A 149 -6.84 -2.53 -3.24
N PHE A 150 -5.84 -2.74 -4.08
CA PHE A 150 -5.13 -1.72 -4.82
C PHE A 150 -5.25 -1.96 -6.32
N GLU A 151 -5.33 -0.88 -7.09
CA GLU A 151 -5.25 -0.93 -8.55
C GLU A 151 -3.78 -0.85 -8.98
N LEU A 152 -3.36 -1.72 -9.89
CA LEU A 152 -2.03 -1.71 -10.48
C LEU A 152 -2.01 -0.89 -11.77
N ARG A 153 -0.83 -0.38 -12.15
CA ARG A 153 -0.66 0.45 -13.36
C ARG A 153 -0.96 -0.30 -14.66
N ASP A 154 -0.90 -1.63 -14.64
CA ASP A 154 -1.31 -2.49 -15.74
C ASP A 154 -2.80 -2.89 -15.73
N GLY A 155 -3.60 -2.22 -14.90
CA GLY A 155 -5.05 -2.38 -14.81
C GLY A 155 -5.52 -3.58 -13.99
N ARG A 156 -4.60 -4.40 -13.45
CA ARG A 156 -4.95 -5.49 -12.52
C ARG A 156 -5.29 -4.95 -11.14
N LEU A 157 -5.87 -5.78 -10.30
CA LEU A 157 -6.07 -5.48 -8.88
C LEU A 157 -5.12 -6.32 -8.03
N ALA A 158 -4.73 -5.84 -6.87
CA ALA A 158 -3.93 -6.59 -5.91
C ALA A 158 -4.55 -6.53 -4.53
N GLU A 159 -4.65 -7.68 -3.88
CA GLU A 159 -5.17 -7.80 -2.51
C GLU A 159 -4.00 -7.90 -1.54
N MET A 160 -4.04 -7.05 -0.52
CA MET A 160 -3.17 -7.15 0.64
C MET A 160 -4.02 -7.47 1.85
N ARG A 161 -3.58 -8.47 2.64
CA ARG A 161 -4.32 -8.97 3.79
C ARG A 161 -3.50 -8.87 5.05
N ARG A 162 -4.20 -8.64 6.16
CA ARG A 162 -3.60 -8.71 7.48
C ARG A 162 -3.59 -10.16 7.98
N ILE A 163 -2.45 -10.57 8.52
CA ILE A 163 -2.20 -11.87 9.12
C ILE A 163 -1.80 -11.63 10.58
N GLU A 164 -2.29 -12.49 11.47
CA GLU A 164 -1.98 -12.46 12.91
C GLU A 164 -2.16 -11.07 13.55
N ASP A 165 -3.18 -10.34 13.10
CA ASP A 165 -3.59 -9.00 13.56
C ASP A 165 -2.52 -7.90 13.53
N THR A 166 -1.35 -8.16 12.94
CA THR A 166 -0.18 -7.28 13.07
C THR A 166 0.59 -7.05 11.78
N GLN A 167 0.53 -8.01 10.85
CA GLN A 167 1.34 -7.98 9.63
C GLN A 167 0.48 -7.91 8.39
N TRP A 168 0.79 -6.97 7.50
CA TRP A 168 0.15 -6.86 6.20
C TRP A 168 1.03 -7.50 5.14
N VAL A 169 0.43 -8.38 4.34
CA VAL A 169 1.12 -9.13 3.29
C VAL A 169 0.35 -9.10 1.99
N TRP A 170 1.06 -9.01 0.86
CA TRP A 170 0.45 -9.21 -0.45
C TRP A 170 -0.08 -10.63 -0.56
N SER A 171 -1.37 -10.77 -0.84
CA SER A 171 -2.05 -12.06 -0.89
C SER A 171 -2.18 -12.59 -2.32
N ARG A 172 -2.58 -11.75 -3.27
CA ARG A 172 -2.75 -12.14 -4.68
C ARG A 172 -2.89 -10.94 -5.62
N THR A 173 -2.59 -11.17 -6.89
CA THR A 173 -2.94 -10.28 -8.00
C THR A 173 -4.12 -10.87 -8.77
N ILE A 174 -5.11 -10.04 -9.08
CA ILE A 174 -6.38 -10.39 -9.70
C ILE A 174 -6.39 -9.79 -11.11
N GLY A 175 -6.60 -10.65 -12.11
CA GLY A 175 -6.79 -10.22 -13.49
C GLY A 175 -8.08 -9.43 -13.69
N THR A 176 -8.01 -8.44 -14.58
CA THR A 176 -9.17 -7.66 -15.02
C THR A 176 -9.29 -7.76 -16.54
N PRO A 177 -10.50 -7.58 -17.11
CA PRO A 177 -10.68 -7.54 -18.57
C PRO A 177 -9.88 -6.42 -19.26
N THR A 178 -9.43 -5.41 -18.52
CA THR A 178 -8.63 -4.29 -19.05
C THR A 178 -7.13 -4.59 -19.10
N SER A 179 -6.65 -5.59 -18.37
CA SER A 179 -5.23 -5.93 -18.34
C SER A 179 -4.84 -6.94 -19.42
N LEU A 180 -3.74 -6.65 -20.13
CA LEU A 180 -3.15 -7.55 -21.12
C LEU A 180 -2.19 -8.59 -20.49
N CYS A 181 -1.99 -8.53 -19.18
CA CYS A 181 -1.03 -9.36 -18.45
C CYS A 181 -1.49 -10.79 -18.20
N ILE A 182 -2.78 -11.03 -18.34
CA ILE A 182 -3.40 -12.34 -18.19
C ILE A 182 -4.17 -12.65 -19.48
N ALA A 183 -3.44 -12.76 -20.59
CA ALA A 183 -4.03 -13.00 -21.91
C ALA A 183 -4.65 -14.40 -22.08
N ASN A 184 -4.46 -15.33 -21.14
CA ASN A 184 -5.03 -16.67 -21.19
C ASN A 184 -5.70 -16.97 -19.86
N PHE A 185 -7.00 -17.28 -19.87
CA PHE A 185 -7.77 -18.15 -18.94
C PHE A 185 -9.27 -17.86 -18.94
N TRP A 186 -9.77 -16.92 -19.76
CA TRP A 186 -11.19 -16.86 -20.09
C TRP A 186 -11.54 -17.86 -21.21
N THR A 187 -11.39 -19.16 -20.95
CA THR A 187 -12.35 -20.11 -21.50
C THR A 187 -13.44 -20.25 -20.45
N SER A 188 -14.41 -19.35 -20.47
CA SER A 188 -15.68 -19.62 -19.81
C SER A 188 -16.32 -20.81 -20.52
N LEU A 189 -16.27 -21.99 -19.92
CA LEU A 189 -17.29 -23.00 -20.19
C LEU A 189 -18.54 -22.55 -19.43
N ALA A 190 -19.37 -21.76 -20.10
CA ALA A 190 -20.77 -21.71 -19.75
C ALA A 190 -21.33 -23.11 -20.05
N SER A 191 -21.85 -23.79 -19.03
CA SER A 191 -22.73 -24.95 -19.19
C SER A 191 -24.15 -24.57 -18.80
#